data_AF-A0A9D2Q812-F1
#
_entry.id   AF-A0A9D2Q812-F1
#
_cell.length_a   1.000
_cell.length_b   1.000
_cell.length_c   1.000
_cell.angle_alpha   90.00
_cell.angle_beta   90.00
_cell.angle_gamma   90.00
#
_symmetry.space_group_name_H-M   'P 1'
#
loop_
_entity.id
_entity.type
_entity.pdbx_description
1 polymer ?
#
loop_
_entity_poly.entity_id
_entity_poly.type
_entity_poly.pdbx_seq_one_letter_code
_entity_poly.pdbx_strand_id
1 'polypeptide(L)'
;MNETMKIYGKVENEKIIFLALQNELPREEISEHDWRVIGQAEESDFAAVVSGTWLGKPLFDENGVANYKFSDGSAAERTEKEKQEEIAARPSPLPSLEEQVKANSAAILVLAKGVAKNV
;
A
#
# COMPACT_ATOMS: atom_id res chain seq x y z
N MET A 1 -12.26 -18.81 30.83
CA MET A 1 -10.96 -18.31 30.33
C MET A 1 -11.20 -17.98 28.88
N ASN A 2 -11.14 -16.70 28.51
CA ASN A 2 -11.27 -16.33 27.11
C ASN A 2 -9.98 -16.77 26.40
N GLU A 3 -10.13 -17.51 25.32
CA GLU A 3 -9.00 -17.99 24.54
C GLU A 3 -8.46 -16.82 23.72
N THR A 4 -7.21 -16.44 23.98
CA THR A 4 -6.53 -15.38 23.23
C THR A 4 -5.85 -16.01 22.03
N MET A 5 -6.06 -15.43 20.85
CA MET A 5 -5.52 -15.90 19.60
C MET A 5 -4.43 -14.94 19.10
N LYS A 6 -3.43 -15.46 18.39
CA LYS A 6 -2.40 -14.62 17.78
C LYS A 6 -3.00 -13.85 16.60
N ILE A 7 -2.62 -12.59 16.48
CA ILE A 7 -2.88 -11.79 15.29
C ILE A 7 -1.63 -11.84 14.42
N TYR A 8 -1.84 -12.18 13.16
CA TYR A 8 -0.83 -12.14 12.13
C TYR A 8 -1.06 -10.92 11.23
N GLY A 9 0.00 -10.17 11.00
CA GLY A 9 0.07 -9.14 9.96
C GLY A 9 0.83 -9.66 8.76
N LYS A 10 0.24 -9.56 7.56
CA LYS A 10 0.95 -9.83 6.31
C LYS A 10 1.87 -8.64 6.01
N VAL A 11 3.17 -8.92 5.90
CA VAL A 11 4.19 -7.90 5.67
C VAL A 11 4.63 -7.93 4.21
N GLU A 12 4.52 -6.79 3.54
CA GLU A 12 5.05 -6.59 2.19
C GLU A 12 5.85 -5.29 2.15
N ASN A 13 7.13 -5.37 1.72
CA ASN A 13 8.05 -4.23 1.73
C ASN A 13 8.05 -3.48 3.07
N GLU A 14 8.16 -4.22 4.17
CA GLU A 14 8.12 -3.74 5.56
C GLU A 14 6.76 -3.16 6.01
N LYS A 15 5.75 -3.10 5.14
CA LYS A 15 4.42 -2.56 5.45
C LYS A 15 3.46 -3.66 5.84
N ILE A 16 2.61 -3.38 6.82
CA ILE A 16 1.53 -4.29 7.18
C ILE A 16 0.35 -3.99 6.29
N ILE A 17 0.01 -4.93 5.40
CA ILE A 17 -1.04 -4.74 4.38
C ILE A 17 -2.35 -5.46 4.73
N PHE A 18 -2.29 -6.43 5.64
CA PHE A 18 -3.45 -7.23 6.03
C PHE A 18 -3.28 -7.74 7.44
N LEU A 19 -4.38 -7.86 8.18
CA LEU A 19 -4.42 -8.48 9.51
C LEU A 19 -5.38 -9.67 9.49
N ALA A 20 -4.97 -10.76 10.12
CA ALA A 20 -5.81 -11.93 10.29
C ALA A 20 -5.56 -12.56 11.66
N LEU A 21 -6.59 -13.21 12.19
CA LEU A 21 -6.46 -14.03 13.38
C LEU A 21 -5.92 -15.41 13.00
N GLN A 22 -5.26 -16.05 13.97
CA GLN A 22 -4.64 -17.37 13.78
C GLN A 22 -5.62 -18.45 13.25
N ASN A 23 -6.89 -18.38 13.63
CA ASN A 23 -7.92 -19.33 13.21
C ASN A 23 -8.38 -19.13 11.75
N GLU A 24 -8.23 -17.92 11.21
CA GLU A 24 -8.60 -17.57 9.82
C GLU A 24 -7.50 -17.91 8.81
N LEU A 25 -6.28 -18.18 9.28
CA LEU A 25 -5.13 -18.45 8.42
C LEU A 25 -4.81 -19.95 8.34
N PRO A 26 -4.96 -20.57 7.17
CA PRO A 26 -4.40 -21.90 6.92
C PRO A 26 -2.89 -21.88 7.17
N ARG A 27 -2.36 -22.98 7.70
CA ARG A 27 -0.91 -23.09 7.97
C ARG A 27 -0.06 -22.95 6.70
N GLU A 28 -0.61 -23.38 5.57
CA GLU A 28 0.00 -23.28 4.24
C GLU A 28 0.19 -21.81 3.84
N GLU A 29 -0.86 -21.00 3.96
CA GLU A 29 -0.84 -19.54 3.70
C GLU A 29 0.22 -18.82 4.54
N ILE A 30 0.37 -19.22 5.82
CA ILE A 30 1.38 -18.66 6.73
C ILE A 30 2.80 -19.01 6.26
N SER A 31 2.99 -20.16 5.62
CA SER A 31 4.31 -20.60 5.13
C SER A 31 4.67 -20.04 3.76
N GLU A 32 3.68 -19.72 2.93
CA GLU A 32 3.88 -19.20 1.57
C GLU A 32 4.05 -17.68 1.51
N HIS A 33 3.62 -16.98 2.57
CA HIS A 33 3.68 -15.52 2.65
C HIS A 33 4.38 -15.04 3.93
N ASP A 34 4.86 -13.79 3.93
CA ASP A 34 5.56 -13.21 5.08
C ASP A 34 4.57 -12.72 6.16
N TRP A 35 3.88 -13.67 6.78
CA TRP A 35 2.99 -13.40 7.91
C TRP A 35 3.80 -13.32 9.21
N ARG A 36 3.66 -12.21 9.93
CA ARG A 36 4.34 -11.97 11.22
C ARG A 36 3.34 -11.84 12.34
N VAL A 37 3.64 -12.42 13.48
CA VAL A 37 2.85 -12.21 14.69
C VAL A 37 3.05 -10.77 15.15
N ILE A 38 1.96 -10.02 15.25
CA ILE A 38 1.98 -8.60 15.69
C ILE A 38 1.37 -8.40 17.07
N GLY A 39 0.65 -9.39 17.60
CA GLY A 39 -0.04 -9.28 18.87
C GLY A 39 -0.95 -10.47 19.17
N GLN A 40 -1.81 -10.29 20.17
CA GLN A 40 -2.83 -11.25 20.57
C GLN A 40 -4.14 -10.50 20.83
N ALA A 41 -5.27 -11.12 20.50
CA ALA A 41 -6.59 -10.57 20.78
C ALA A 41 -7.57 -11.69 21.13
N GLU A 42 -8.70 -11.31 21.73
CA GLU A 42 -9.79 -12.25 21.97
C GLU A 42 -10.61 -12.43 20.70
N GLU A 43 -11.36 -13.53 20.59
CA GLU A 43 -12.25 -13.78 19.46
C GLU A 43 -13.30 -12.66 19.30
N SER A 44 -13.71 -12.02 20.40
CA SER A 44 -14.61 -10.85 20.38
C SER A 44 -14.04 -9.64 19.63
N ASP A 45 -12.72 -9.54 19.51
CA ASP A 45 -12.04 -8.45 18.82
C ASP A 45 -11.89 -8.70 17.32
N PHE A 46 -12.42 -9.81 16.79
CA PHE A 46 -12.34 -10.18 15.38
C PHE A 46 -12.64 -9.01 14.44
N ALA A 47 -13.74 -8.30 14.68
CA ALA A 47 -14.14 -7.17 13.86
C ALA A 47 -13.11 -6.01 13.90
N ALA A 48 -12.50 -5.78 15.06
CA ALA A 48 -11.46 -4.76 15.22
C ALA A 48 -10.16 -5.17 14.51
N VAL A 49 -9.79 -6.46 14.55
CA VAL A 49 -8.61 -7.00 13.88
C VAL A 49 -8.76 -6.92 12.37
N VAL A 50 -9.86 -7.44 11.81
CA VAL A 50 -10.09 -7.46 10.35
C VAL A 50 -10.25 -6.06 9.77
N SER A 51 -10.82 -5.12 10.54
CA SER A 51 -10.92 -3.70 10.13
C SER A 51 -9.61 -2.92 10.29
N GLY A 52 -8.58 -3.50 10.93
CA GLY A 52 -7.35 -2.81 11.28
C GLY A 52 -7.46 -1.86 12.48
N THR A 53 -8.67 -1.55 12.94
CA THR A 53 -8.92 -0.59 14.05
C THR A 53 -8.35 -1.07 15.38
N TRP A 54 -8.02 -2.36 15.51
CA TRP A 54 -7.29 -2.91 16.66
C TRP A 54 -5.95 -2.20 16.92
N LEU A 55 -5.27 -1.71 15.88
CA LEU A 55 -4.05 -0.91 15.99
C LEU A 55 -4.29 0.58 16.33
N GLY A 56 -5.55 0.98 16.46
CA GLY A 56 -6.01 2.35 16.73
C GLY A 56 -6.46 3.13 15.50
N LYS A 57 -5.90 2.86 14.31
CA LYS A 57 -6.28 3.46 13.02
C LYS A 57 -6.45 2.36 11.96
N PRO A 58 -7.21 2.62 10.88
CA PRO A 58 -7.26 1.71 9.73
C PRO A 58 -5.86 1.42 9.17
N LEU A 59 -5.69 0.27 8.52
CA LEU A 59 -4.40 -0.12 7.91
C LEU A 59 -3.94 0.85 6.82
N PHE A 60 -4.87 1.45 6.07
CA PHE A 60 -4.58 2.39 4.99
C PHE A 60 -5.21 3.74 5.29
N ASP A 61 -4.54 4.81 4.86
CA ASP A 61 -5.11 6.17 4.87
C ASP A 61 -6.02 6.41 3.66
N GLU A 62 -6.60 7.62 3.58
CA GLU A 62 -7.47 8.05 2.47
C GLU A 62 -6.77 8.05 1.11
N ASN A 63 -5.43 8.11 1.10
CA ASN A 63 -4.62 8.04 -0.11
C ASN A 63 -4.25 6.59 -0.48
N GLY A 64 -4.71 5.58 0.28
CA GLY A 64 -4.36 4.17 0.07
C GLY A 64 -2.91 3.85 0.48
N VAL A 65 -2.29 4.64 1.36
CA VAL A 65 -0.95 4.41 1.90
C VAL A 65 -1.06 3.67 3.23
N ALA A 66 -0.23 2.64 3.41
CA ALA A 66 -0.20 1.89 4.68
C ALA A 66 0.20 2.79 5.85
N ASN A 67 -0.58 2.76 6.93
CA ASN A 67 -0.34 3.49 8.19
C ASN A 67 0.66 2.80 9.10
N TYR A 68 0.84 1.49 8.97
CA TYR A 68 1.68 0.69 9.85
C TYR A 68 2.77 -0.05 9.09
N LYS A 69 3.94 -0.14 9.71
CA LYS A 69 5.08 -0.95 9.26
C LYS A 69 5.42 -1.98 10.32
N PHE A 70 6.00 -3.09 9.90
CA PHE A 70 6.52 -4.09 10.82
C PHE A 70 7.96 -3.72 11.19
N SER A 71 8.20 -3.39 12.45
CA SER A 71 9.52 -2.97 12.95
C SER A 71 9.73 -3.49 14.37
N ASP A 72 10.94 -3.94 14.68
CA ASP A 72 11.33 -4.45 16.00
C ASP A 72 10.40 -5.54 16.57
N GLY A 73 9.84 -6.37 15.69
CA GLY A 73 8.97 -7.49 16.08
C GLY A 73 7.51 -7.09 16.39
N SER A 74 7.11 -5.85 16.07
CA SER A 74 5.76 -5.33 16.32
C SER A 74 5.27 -4.43 15.19
N ALA A 75 3.97 -4.09 15.21
CA ALA A 75 3.41 -3.06 14.36
C ALA A 75 3.79 -1.67 14.89
N ALA A 76 4.50 -0.88 14.08
CA ALA A 76 4.86 0.51 14.37
C ALA A 76 4.14 1.44 13.38
N GLU A 77 3.67 2.60 13.85
CA GLU A 77 3.05 3.61 12.98
C GLU A 77 4.11 4.24 12.06
N ARG A 78 3.77 4.39 10.78
CA ARG A 78 4.59 5.09 9.79
C ARG A 78 4.47 6.59 9.96
N THR A 79 5.60 7.27 9.85
CA THR A 79 5.67 8.73 9.90
C THR A 79 5.02 9.34 8.66
N GLU A 80 4.52 10.57 8.79
CA GLU A 80 3.95 11.31 7.66
C GLU A 80 4.96 11.47 6.51
N LYS A 81 6.24 11.64 6.83
CA LYS A 81 7.32 11.73 5.84
C LYS A 81 7.40 10.48 4.96
N GLU A 82 7.40 9.29 5.57
CA GLU A 82 7.45 8.02 4.83
C GLU A 82 6.23 7.83 3.93
N LYS A 83 5.07 8.36 4.33
CA LYS A 83 3.84 8.31 3.51
C LYS A 83 3.92 9.28 2.34
N GLN A 84 4.38 10.50 2.57
CA GLN A 84 4.54 11.51 1.53
C GLN A 84 5.58 11.10 0.47
N GLU A 85 6.69 10.47 0.89
CA GLU A 85 7.67 9.93 -0.05
C GLU A 85 7.08 8.83 -0.94
N GLU A 86 6.22 7.98 -0.40
CA GLU A 86 5.51 6.96 -1.18
C GLU A 86 4.50 7.56 -2.15
N ILE A 87 3.74 8.59 -1.72
CA ILE A 87 2.81 9.31 -2.61
C ILE A 87 3.58 9.99 -3.74
N ALA A 88 4.70 10.64 -3.42
CA ALA A 88 5.55 11.32 -4.40
C ALA A 88 6.22 10.34 -5.38
N ALA A 89 6.48 9.09 -4.96
CA ALA A 89 7.02 8.04 -5.81
C ALA A 89 5.98 7.42 -6.75
N ARG A 90 4.67 7.70 -6.57
CA ARG A 90 3.63 7.18 -7.47
C ARG A 90 3.85 7.75 -8.87
N PRO A 91 3.76 6.91 -9.92
CA PRO A 91 3.87 7.40 -11.28
C PRO A 91 2.77 8.43 -11.54
N SER A 92 3.15 9.55 -12.16
CA SER A 92 2.17 10.54 -12.60
C SER A 92 1.15 9.86 -13.50
N PRO A 93 -0.15 10.22 -13.40
CA PRO A 93 -1.16 9.68 -14.29
C PRO A 93 -0.74 9.92 -15.74
N LEU A 94 -1.10 9.00 -16.62
CA LEU A 94 -0.90 9.19 -18.05
C LEU A 94 -1.53 10.53 -18.47
N PRO A 95 -0.84 11.32 -19.32
CA PRO A 95 -1.39 12.57 -19.80
C PRO A 95 -2.77 12.34 -20.43
N SER A 96 -3.66 13.30 -20.26
CA SER A 96 -4.99 13.25 -20.87
C SER A 96 -4.91 13.13 -22.40
N LEU A 97 -5.99 12.66 -23.04
CA LEU A 97 -6.04 12.57 -24.50
C LEU A 97 -5.77 13.93 -25.16
N GLU A 98 -6.27 15.02 -24.56
CA GLU A 98 -6.04 16.38 -25.04
C GLU A 98 -4.56 16.78 -24.96
N GLU A 99 -3.88 16.46 -23.86
CA GLU A 99 -2.44 16.70 -23.70
C GLU A 99 -1.62 15.86 -24.69
N GLN A 100 -2.03 14.61 -24.91
CA GLN A 100 -1.41 13.73 -25.92
C GLN A 100 -1.58 14.30 -27.33
N VAL A 101 -2.78 14.74 -27.71
CA VAL A 101 -3.05 15.36 -29.01
C VAL A 101 -2.27 16.67 -29.18
N LYS A 102 -2.19 17.49 -28.13
CA LYS A 102 -1.41 18.74 -28.13
C LYS A 102 0.09 18.47 -28.30
N ALA A 103 0.63 17.49 -27.59
CA ALA A 103 2.04 17.10 -27.72
C ALA A 103 2.33 16.54 -29.12
N ASN A 104 1.47 15.67 -29.65
CA ASN A 104 1.63 15.07 -30.97
C ASN A 104 1.53 16.11 -32.09
N SER A 105 0.56 17.02 -32.03
CA SER A 105 0.41 18.10 -33.01
C SER A 105 1.60 19.07 -32.99
N ALA A 106 2.13 19.40 -31.81
CA ALA A 106 3.35 20.20 -31.68
C ALA A 106 4.56 19.49 -32.29
N ALA A 107 4.73 18.18 -32.06
CA ALA A 107 5.81 17.39 -32.62
C ALA A 107 5.75 17.34 -34.17
N ILE A 108 4.56 17.11 -34.74
CA ILE A 108 4.34 17.12 -36.19
C ILE A 108 4.71 18.48 -36.79
N LEU A 109 4.32 19.59 -36.14
CA LEU A 109 4.65 20.94 -36.61
C LEU A 109 6.16 21.21 -36.61
N VAL A 110 6.88 20.73 -35.59
CA VAL A 110 8.35 20.84 -35.52
C VAL A 110 9.01 20.05 -36.65
N LEU A 111 8.57 18.82 -36.90
CA LEU A 111 9.07 18.00 -37.99
C LEU A 111 8.81 18.65 -39.36
N ALA A 112 7.59 19.15 -39.60
CA ALA A 112 7.24 19.83 -40.84
C ALA A 112 8.11 21.09 -41.08
N LYS A 113 8.38 21.87 -40.02
CA LYS A 113 9.28 23.04 -40.09
C LYS A 113 10.74 22.66 -40.31
N GLY A 114 11.19 21.53 -39.75
CA GLY A 114 12.54 21.01 -39.95
C GLY A 114 12.78 20.54 -41.38
N VAL A 115 11.80 19.85 -41.98
CA VAL A 115 11.84 19.44 -43.39
C VAL A 115 11.88 20.66 -44.31
N ALA A 116 11.08 21.70 -44.03
CA ALA A 116 11.04 22.92 -44.85
C ALA A 116 12.31 23.79 -44.79
N LYS A 117 13.23 23.57 -43.83
CA LYS A 117 14.52 24.28 -43.74
C LYS A 117 15.66 23.57 -44.49
N ASN A 118 15.47 22.31 -44.89
CA ASN A 118 16.47 21.48 -45.56
C ASN A 118 16.18 21.28 -47.07
N VAL A 119 15.32 22.12 -47.65
CA VAL A 119 15.00 22.21 -49.09
C VAL A 119 15.33 23.62 -49.56
#